data_AF-A0A1D2VFU3-F1
#
_entry.id   AF-A0A1D2VFU3-F1
#
_cell.length_a   1.000
_cell.length_b   1.000
_cell.length_c   1.000
_cell.angle_alpha   90.00
_cell.angle_beta   90.00
_cell.angle_gamma   90.00
#
_symmetry.space_group_name_H-M   'P 1'
#
loop_
_entity.id
_entity.type
_entity.pdbx_description
1 polymer ?
#
loop_
_entity_poly.entity_id
_entity_poly.type
_entity_poly.pdbx_seq_one_letter_code
_entity_poly.pdbx_strand_id
1 'polypeptide(L)'
;MKLIDIPGFKSILGYQNFSRFLFQSSVYLAKKNRLPPRPKVNEDEIEEVFIKGGGSGGQKINKTNSKVQLRHVPTGIVISAQPTRSREQNRKKAREIIALKLEEINDPENCRTKIIKDLKVKSKKSKLKKSKRKYQRLAEEKKLAEQADSNNQDDFSFLNLSEIEVEMEMEQEELELNSNSTTSDVNHVNKADSTDK
;
A
#
# COMPACT_ATOMS: atom_id res chain seq x y z
N MET A 1 51.27 41.33 27.96
CA MET A 1 51.66 42.21 26.82
C MET A 1 51.62 41.38 25.55
N LYS A 2 50.99 41.92 24.51
CA LYS A 2 50.87 41.34 23.16
C LYS A 2 52.20 41.43 22.37
N LEU A 3 52.19 40.84 21.16
CA LEU A 3 52.92 41.23 19.93
C LEU A 3 54.33 40.59 19.79
N ILE A 4 54.80 39.96 18.68
CA ILE A 4 54.42 39.91 17.24
C ILE A 4 55.02 38.65 16.56
N ASP A 5 54.33 38.16 15.52
CA ASP A 5 54.65 37.09 14.56
C ASP A 5 55.93 37.25 13.71
N ILE A 6 56.45 36.14 13.16
CA ILE A 6 57.00 36.09 11.78
C ILE A 6 56.50 34.81 11.05
N PRO A 7 56.13 34.91 9.75
CA PRO A 7 55.30 33.94 9.04
C PRO A 7 56.08 32.96 8.14
N GLY A 8 55.43 31.83 7.88
CA GLY A 8 55.62 31.03 6.67
C GLY A 8 56.63 29.90 6.78
N PHE A 9 56.14 28.65 6.81
CA PHE A 9 56.64 27.57 5.95
C PHE A 9 55.64 26.40 5.99
N LYS A 10 54.99 26.15 4.83
CA LYS A 10 54.71 24.85 4.17
C LYS A 10 54.24 23.69 5.07
N SER A 11 53.19 22.93 4.78
CA SER A 11 52.40 22.75 3.57
C SER A 11 51.32 21.71 3.90
N ILE A 12 50.10 22.00 3.43
CA ILE A 12 49.00 21.05 3.22
C ILE A 12 49.51 19.88 2.38
N LEU A 13 49.56 18.65 2.94
CA LEU A 13 49.67 17.34 2.26
C LEU A 13 49.80 16.26 3.36
N GLY A 14 48.94 15.27 3.51
CA GLY A 14 47.70 14.95 2.85
C GLY A 14 46.97 13.89 3.66
N TYR A 15 45.68 14.13 3.92
CA TYR A 15 44.75 13.06 4.26
C TYR A 15 44.46 12.28 2.97
N GLN A 16 45.38 11.40 2.58
CA GLN A 16 45.17 10.48 1.47
C GLN A 16 44.42 9.25 1.98
N ASN A 17 43.10 9.31 1.86
CA ASN A 17 42.22 8.20 1.47
C ASN A 17 42.24 6.92 2.34
N PHE A 18 41.69 6.99 3.55
CA PHE A 18 41.20 5.79 4.27
C PHE A 18 39.73 5.46 3.98
N SER A 19 39.19 5.90 2.83
CA SER A 19 37.81 5.64 2.41
C SER A 19 37.71 5.26 0.94
N ARG A 20 38.47 4.26 0.51
CA ARG A 20 38.24 3.63 -0.81
C ARG A 20 38.63 2.17 -0.85
N PHE A 21 38.32 1.41 0.21
CA PHE A 21 38.59 -0.04 0.25
C PHE A 21 37.34 -0.90 0.45
N LEU A 22 36.16 -0.41 0.08
CA LEU A 22 34.92 -1.22 0.00
C LEU A 22 34.08 -0.87 -1.23
N PHE A 23 34.71 -0.63 -2.39
CA PHE A 23 33.98 -0.47 -3.66
C PHE A 23 34.67 -1.13 -4.84
N GLN A 24 35.34 -2.27 -4.62
CA GLN A 24 35.90 -3.08 -5.71
C GLN A 24 35.66 -4.59 -5.57
N SER A 25 34.78 -5.01 -4.66
CA SER A 25 34.12 -6.31 -4.75
C SER A 25 32.67 -6.14 -5.21
N SER A 26 32.48 -5.44 -6.34
CA SER A 26 31.34 -5.73 -7.23
C SER A 26 31.58 -7.10 -7.88
N VAL A 27 31.72 -8.13 -7.05
CA VAL A 27 31.64 -9.52 -7.48
C VAL A 27 30.22 -9.66 -7.99
N TYR A 28 30.11 -9.87 -9.31
CA TYR A 28 28.91 -10.21 -10.05
C TYR A 28 27.80 -10.76 -9.16
N LEU A 29 26.89 -9.89 -8.71
CA LEU A 29 25.67 -10.35 -8.06
C LEU A 29 24.85 -11.00 -9.17
N ALA A 30 24.97 -12.32 -9.31
CA ALA A 30 24.19 -13.10 -10.26
C ALA A 30 22.73 -12.65 -10.12
N LYS A 31 22.14 -12.10 -11.21
CA LYS A 31 20.77 -11.55 -11.18
C LYS A 31 19.85 -12.63 -10.59
N LYS A 32 19.46 -12.45 -9.32
CA LYS A 32 18.62 -13.36 -8.52
C LYS A 32 17.24 -13.65 -9.13
N ASN A 33 16.90 -12.97 -10.23
CA ASN A 33 15.63 -13.04 -10.93
C ASN A 33 15.72 -13.70 -12.32
N ARG A 34 16.84 -14.34 -12.68
CA ARG A 34 16.91 -15.09 -13.95
C ARG A 34 16.12 -16.39 -13.77
N LEU A 35 15.04 -16.53 -14.53
CA LEU A 35 14.33 -17.79 -14.65
C LEU A 35 15.28 -18.86 -15.22
N PRO A 36 15.09 -20.15 -14.87
CA PRO A 36 15.89 -21.21 -15.46
C PRO A 36 15.78 -21.17 -17.00
N PRO A 37 16.87 -21.52 -17.72
CA PRO A 37 16.85 -21.61 -19.17
C PRO A 37 15.81 -22.64 -19.60
N ARG A 38 15.13 -22.41 -20.72
CA ARG A 38 14.14 -23.35 -21.25
C ARG A 38 14.85 -24.64 -21.67
N PRO A 39 14.35 -25.84 -21.32
CA PRO A 39 14.94 -27.09 -21.76
C PRO A 39 14.85 -27.21 -23.28
N LYS A 40 15.93 -27.72 -23.89
CA LYS A 40 15.97 -28.09 -25.30
C LYS A 40 15.40 -29.50 -25.41
N VAL A 41 14.48 -29.70 -26.35
CA VAL A 41 13.88 -31.02 -26.61
C VAL A 41 14.49 -31.56 -27.89
N ASN A 42 14.83 -32.85 -27.91
CA ASN A 42 15.33 -33.53 -29.09
C ASN A 42 14.20 -33.63 -30.13
N GLU A 43 14.48 -33.25 -31.38
CA GLU A 43 13.46 -33.27 -32.43
C GLU A 43 13.14 -34.70 -32.89
N ASP A 44 14.08 -35.65 -32.72
CA ASP A 44 13.94 -37.05 -33.14
C ASP A 44 12.91 -37.83 -32.29
N GLU A 45 12.64 -37.36 -31.07
CA GLU A 45 11.69 -37.97 -30.12
C GLU A 45 10.28 -37.38 -30.25
N ILE A 46 10.08 -36.42 -31.16
CA ILE A 46 8.82 -35.70 -31.35
C ILE A 46 8.20 -36.07 -32.70
N GLU A 47 6.95 -36.51 -32.65
CA GLU A 47 6.12 -36.62 -33.84
C GLU A 47 5.25 -35.38 -34.01
N GLU A 48 5.28 -34.79 -35.20
CA GLU A 48 4.54 -33.58 -35.56
C GLU A 48 3.43 -33.89 -36.56
N VAL A 49 2.19 -33.48 -36.23
CA VAL A 49 1.02 -33.63 -37.09
C VAL A 49 0.31 -32.28 -37.25
N PHE A 50 -0.07 -31.97 -38.50
CA PHE A 50 -0.84 -30.76 -38.81
C PHE A 50 -2.32 -31.08 -39.00
N ILE A 51 -3.16 -30.40 -38.23
CA ILE A 51 -4.60 -30.62 -38.21
C ILE A 51 -5.31 -29.32 -38.63
N LYS A 52 -6.53 -29.45 -39.15
CA LYS A 52 -7.43 -28.30 -39.32
C LYS A 52 -7.77 -27.70 -37.95
N GLY A 53 -7.93 -26.38 -37.91
CA GLY A 53 -8.48 -25.75 -36.73
C GLY A 53 -9.94 -26.15 -36.52
N GLY A 54 -10.41 -26.09 -35.28
CA GLY A 54 -11.80 -26.35 -34.92
C GLY A 54 -12.44 -25.15 -34.23
N GLY A 55 -13.78 -25.13 -34.18
CA GLY A 55 -14.59 -24.11 -33.52
C GLY A 55 -15.30 -23.16 -34.48
N SER A 56 -16.03 -22.19 -33.93
CA SER A 56 -16.76 -21.13 -34.65
C SER A 56 -15.85 -20.09 -35.32
N GLY A 57 -14.60 -20.46 -35.61
CA GLY A 57 -13.64 -19.61 -36.28
C GLY A 57 -14.06 -19.28 -37.71
N GLY A 58 -13.44 -18.24 -38.27
CA GLY A 58 -13.68 -17.86 -39.66
C GLY A 58 -13.18 -18.90 -40.67
N GLN A 59 -13.53 -18.69 -41.94
CA GLN A 59 -13.19 -19.55 -43.08
C GLN A 59 -11.72 -20.03 -43.09
N LYS A 60 -10.78 -19.18 -42.68
CA LYS A 60 -9.34 -19.49 -42.66
C LYS A 60 -8.97 -20.59 -41.65
N ILE A 61 -9.63 -20.63 -40.49
CA ILE A 61 -9.32 -21.58 -39.42
C ILE A 61 -9.74 -23.00 -39.82
N ASN A 62 -10.91 -23.12 -40.44
CA ASN A 62 -11.50 -24.42 -40.79
C ASN A 62 -10.91 -25.01 -42.08
N LYS A 63 -10.38 -24.17 -42.98
CA LYS A 63 -9.79 -24.63 -44.25
C LYS A 63 -8.31 -24.99 -44.15
N THR A 64 -7.54 -24.27 -43.35
CA THR A 64 -6.07 -24.42 -43.32
C THR A 64 -5.60 -25.36 -42.21
N ASN A 65 -4.73 -26.32 -42.57
CA ASN A 65 -4.00 -27.18 -41.61
C ASN A 65 -2.92 -26.36 -40.88
N SER A 66 -3.36 -25.51 -39.95
CA SER A 66 -2.53 -24.57 -39.20
C SER A 66 -2.37 -24.95 -37.73
N LYS A 67 -3.26 -25.79 -37.18
CA LYS A 67 -3.15 -26.34 -35.84
C LYS A 67 -2.05 -27.40 -35.82
N VAL A 68 -1.16 -27.32 -34.84
CA VAL A 68 -0.06 -28.27 -34.67
C VAL A 68 -0.37 -29.17 -33.49
N GLN A 69 -0.27 -30.47 -33.69
CA GLN A 69 -0.27 -31.47 -32.62
C GLN A 69 1.13 -32.07 -32.55
N LEU A 70 1.73 -32.04 -31.36
CA LEU A 70 3.02 -32.69 -31.11
C LEU A 70 2.80 -33.82 -30.12
N ARG A 71 3.42 -34.97 -30.41
CA ARG A 71 3.48 -36.13 -29.52
C ARG A 71 4.93 -36.39 -29.16
N HIS A 72 5.25 -36.44 -27.88
CA HIS A 72 6.54 -36.93 -27.42
C HIS A 72 6.45 -38.45 -27.26
N VAL A 73 7.21 -39.18 -28.08
CA VAL A 73 7.12 -40.65 -28.17
C VAL A 73 7.43 -41.35 -26.84
N PRO A 74 8.54 -41.05 -26.13
CA PRO A 74 8.90 -41.83 -24.95
C PRO A 74 8.02 -41.55 -23.73
N THR A 75 7.45 -40.34 -23.58
CA THR A 75 6.54 -40.02 -22.46
C THR A 75 5.06 -40.15 -22.83
N GLY A 76 4.72 -40.33 -24.11
CA GLY A 76 3.35 -40.40 -24.59
C GLY A 76 2.56 -39.09 -24.49
N ILE A 77 3.20 -37.96 -24.18
CA ILE A 77 2.51 -36.67 -23.99
C ILE A 77 2.09 -36.11 -25.34
N VAL A 78 0.80 -35.83 -25.47
CA VAL A 78 0.23 -35.19 -26.66
C VAL A 78 -0.21 -33.78 -26.31
N ILE A 79 0.28 -32.80 -27.05
CA ILE A 79 -0.13 -31.40 -26.94
C ILE A 79 -0.65 -30.90 -28.28
N SER A 80 -1.56 -29.93 -28.24
CA SER A 80 -1.99 -29.22 -29.45
C SER A 80 -1.94 -27.72 -29.22
N ALA A 81 -1.54 -26.98 -30.25
CA ALA A 81 -1.42 -25.53 -30.20
C ALA A 81 -1.96 -24.88 -31.48
N GLN A 82 -2.78 -23.83 -31.29
CA GLN A 82 -3.30 -22.98 -32.36
C GLN A 82 -3.40 -21.50 -31.91
N PRO A 83 -2.32 -20.87 -31.43
CA PRO A 83 -2.36 -19.47 -31.00
C PRO A 83 -2.51 -18.48 -32.16
N THR A 84 -1.97 -18.78 -33.34
CA THR A 84 -2.03 -17.86 -34.49
C THR A 84 -2.46 -18.59 -35.77
N ARG A 85 -2.66 -17.83 -36.85
CA ARG A 85 -2.93 -18.36 -38.19
C ARG A 85 -1.69 -18.95 -38.89
N SER A 86 -0.50 -18.77 -38.33
CA SER A 86 0.76 -19.20 -38.93
C SER A 86 1.20 -20.55 -38.34
N ARG A 87 1.39 -21.54 -39.21
CA ARG A 87 1.83 -22.89 -38.83
C ARG A 87 3.18 -22.88 -38.11
N GLU A 88 4.14 -22.11 -38.61
CA GLU A 88 5.49 -22.09 -38.04
C GLU A 88 5.52 -21.47 -36.63
N GLN A 89 4.73 -20.42 -36.41
CA GLN A 89 4.57 -19.83 -35.07
C GLN A 89 3.89 -20.82 -34.12
N ASN A 90 2.87 -21.55 -34.60
CA ASN A 90 2.19 -22.57 -33.82
C ASN A 90 3.14 -23.73 -33.47
N ARG A 91 4.00 -24.15 -34.39
CA ARG A 91 5.05 -25.16 -34.17
C ARG A 91 6.03 -24.73 -33.09
N LYS A 92 6.56 -23.50 -33.17
CA LYS A 92 7.43 -22.93 -32.14
C LYS A 92 6.73 -22.93 -30.78
N LYS A 93 5.48 -22.49 -30.73
CA LYS A 93 4.68 -22.46 -29.50
C LYS A 93 4.40 -23.85 -28.93
N ALA A 94 4.08 -24.83 -29.79
CA ALA A 94 3.89 -26.20 -29.36
C ALA A 94 5.16 -26.77 -28.71
N ARG A 95 6.34 -26.57 -29.33
CA ARG A 95 7.62 -26.99 -28.72
C ARG A 95 7.90 -26.30 -27.40
N GLU A 96 7.60 -25.01 -27.27
CA GLU A 96 7.73 -24.32 -25.99
C GLU A 96 6.86 -24.95 -24.91
N ILE A 97 5.65 -25.39 -25.25
CA ILE A 97 4.71 -26.01 -24.31
C ILE A 97 5.17 -27.42 -23.94
N ILE A 98 5.61 -28.23 -24.90
CA ILE A 98 6.06 -29.60 -24.62
C ILE A 98 7.30 -29.59 -23.73
N ALA A 99 8.24 -28.68 -23.99
CA ALA A 99 9.44 -28.48 -23.18
C ALA A 99 9.09 -28.18 -21.72
N LEU A 100 8.11 -27.29 -21.48
CA LEU A 100 7.64 -26.97 -20.14
C LEU A 100 6.95 -28.16 -19.46
N LYS A 101 6.22 -28.98 -20.23
CA LYS A 101 5.58 -30.19 -19.69
C LYS A 101 6.57 -31.28 -19.31
N LEU A 102 7.62 -31.46 -20.10
CA LEU A 102 8.71 -32.38 -19.77
C LEU A 102 9.48 -31.88 -18.54
N GLU A 103 9.73 -30.58 -18.43
CA GLU A 103 10.34 -29.96 -17.24
C GLU A 103 9.51 -30.20 -15.98
N GLU A 104 8.19 -30.04 -16.06
CA GLU A 104 7.26 -30.28 -14.95
C GLU A 104 7.30 -31.73 -14.45
N ILE A 105 7.58 -32.70 -15.33
CA ILE A 105 7.67 -34.13 -14.98
C ILE A 105 9.04 -34.48 -14.42
N ASN A 106 10.11 -33.97 -15.05
CA ASN A 106 11.48 -34.28 -14.65
C ASN A 106 11.86 -33.60 -13.33
N ASP A 107 11.54 -32.31 -13.18
CA ASP A 107 11.94 -31.47 -12.04
C ASP A 107 10.77 -30.60 -11.52
N PRO A 108 9.83 -31.17 -10.74
CA PRO A 108 8.62 -30.46 -10.31
C PRO A 108 8.92 -29.25 -9.40
N GLU A 109 10.01 -29.31 -8.61
CA GLU A 109 10.37 -28.26 -7.66
C GLU A 109 10.98 -27.02 -8.33
N ASN A 110 11.84 -27.23 -9.32
CA ASN A 110 12.56 -26.16 -9.99
C ASN A 110 11.93 -25.76 -11.33
N CYS A 111 10.78 -26.33 -11.69
CA CYS A 111 10.15 -26.04 -12.96
C CYS A 111 9.81 -24.55 -13.10
N ARG A 112 10.12 -24.00 -14.27
CA ARG A 112 9.88 -22.61 -14.62
C ARG A 112 8.44 -22.17 -14.36
N THR A 113 7.45 -23.02 -14.66
CA THR A 113 6.03 -22.72 -14.44
C THR A 113 5.74 -22.45 -12.96
N LYS A 114 6.28 -23.26 -12.04
CA LYS A 114 6.11 -23.11 -10.59
C LYS A 114 6.77 -21.83 -10.10
N ILE A 115 8.01 -21.56 -10.51
CA ILE A 115 8.72 -20.32 -10.17
C ILE A 115 7.92 -19.09 -10.60
N ILE A 116 7.40 -19.06 -11.84
CA ILE A 116 6.58 -17.94 -12.34
C ILE A 116 5.28 -17.80 -11.51
N LYS A 117 4.61 -18.91 -11.18
CA LYS A 117 3.40 -18.91 -10.35
C LYS A 117 3.69 -18.34 -8.96
N ASP A 118 4.76 -18.79 -8.32
CA ASP A 118 5.16 -18.35 -6.99
C ASP A 118 5.53 -16.87 -6.95
N LEU A 119 6.26 -16.38 -7.96
CA LEU A 119 6.57 -14.96 -8.10
C LEU A 119 5.30 -14.11 -8.24
N LYS A 120 4.31 -14.57 -9.04
CA LYS A 120 3.01 -13.89 -9.17
C LYS A 120 2.26 -13.85 -7.84
N VAL A 121 2.23 -14.96 -7.10
CA VAL A 121 1.58 -15.03 -5.78
C VAL A 121 2.27 -14.08 -4.79
N LYS A 122 3.60 -14.11 -4.70
CA LYS A 122 4.38 -13.20 -3.83
C LYS A 122 4.12 -11.72 -4.17
N SER A 123 4.09 -11.38 -5.46
CA SER A 123 3.77 -10.03 -5.93
C SER A 123 2.34 -9.60 -5.55
N LYS A 124 1.35 -10.47 -5.71
CA LYS A 124 -0.03 -10.20 -5.29
C LYS A 124 -0.14 -9.99 -3.78
N LYS A 125 0.48 -10.87 -2.98
CA LYS A 125 0.50 -10.78 -1.51
C LYS A 125 1.13 -9.47 -1.02
N SER A 126 2.25 -9.05 -1.61
CA SER A 126 2.91 -7.80 -1.22
C SER A 126 2.08 -6.56 -1.57
N LYS A 127 1.45 -6.54 -2.75
CA LYS A 127 0.50 -5.47 -3.15
C LYS A 127 -0.69 -5.39 -2.19
N LEU A 128 -1.29 -6.54 -1.88
CA LEU A 128 -2.41 -6.60 -0.92
C LEU A 128 -2.00 -6.10 0.46
N LYS A 129 -0.83 -6.52 0.97
CA LYS A 129 -0.31 -6.06 2.27
C LYS A 129 -0.09 -4.55 2.31
N LYS A 130 0.47 -3.96 1.24
CA LYS A 130 0.65 -2.51 1.12
C LYS A 130 -0.68 -1.77 1.09
N SER A 131 -1.64 -2.26 0.29
CA SER A 131 -3.00 -1.72 0.23
C SER A 131 -3.67 -1.75 1.60
N LYS A 132 -3.69 -2.91 2.27
CA LYS A 132 -4.27 -3.09 3.60
C LYS A 132 -3.70 -2.09 4.61
N ARG A 133 -2.37 -1.94 4.67
CA ARG A 133 -1.71 -0.97 5.56
C ARG A 133 -2.13 0.48 5.28
N LYS A 134 -2.29 0.85 4.02
CA LYS A 134 -2.75 2.20 3.63
C LYS A 134 -4.15 2.47 4.17
N TYR A 135 -5.10 1.56 3.90
CA TYR A 135 -6.49 1.75 4.33
C TYR A 135 -6.68 1.63 5.84
N GLN A 136 -5.88 0.80 6.52
CA GLN A 136 -5.84 0.76 7.99
C GLN A 136 -5.43 2.10 8.58
N ARG A 137 -4.34 2.69 8.08
CA ARG A 137 -3.87 4.00 8.53
C ARG A 137 -4.92 5.10 8.31
N LEU A 138 -5.53 5.16 7.12
CA LEU A 138 -6.58 6.14 6.83
C LEU A 138 -7.79 5.97 7.74
N ALA A 139 -8.16 4.72 8.08
CA ALA A 139 -9.25 4.45 9.00
C ALA A 139 -8.91 4.84 10.45
N GLU A 140 -7.67 4.62 10.90
CA GLU A 140 -7.17 5.06 12.21
C GLU A 140 -7.11 6.58 12.30
N GLU A 141 -6.57 7.26 11.27
CA GLU A 141 -6.55 8.73 11.16
C GLU A 141 -7.96 9.32 11.19
N LYS A 142 -8.91 8.72 10.47
CA LYS A 142 -10.32 9.14 10.50
C LYS A 142 -10.94 8.99 11.89
N LYS A 143 -10.71 7.87 12.56
CA LYS A 143 -11.20 7.64 13.93
C LYS A 143 -10.60 8.63 14.93
N LEU A 144 -9.31 8.94 14.80
CA LEU A 144 -8.63 9.91 15.65
C LEU A 144 -9.20 11.33 15.44
N ALA A 145 -9.47 11.70 14.20
CA ALA A 145 -10.12 12.98 13.87
C ALA A 145 -11.55 13.05 14.46
N GLU A 146 -12.36 12.01 14.28
CA GLU A 146 -13.71 11.92 14.87
C GLU A 146 -13.68 12.02 16.41
N GLN A 147 -12.69 11.42 17.07
CA GLN A 147 -12.49 11.53 18.53
C GLN A 147 -12.01 12.92 18.96
N ALA A 148 -11.16 13.57 18.17
CA ALA A 148 -10.72 14.93 18.46
C ALA A 148 -11.87 15.94 18.31
N ASP A 149 -12.74 15.74 17.31
CA ASP A 149 -13.93 16.56 17.10
C ASP A 149 -14.93 16.41 18.26
N SER A 150 -15.14 15.19 18.78
CA SER A 150 -15.99 14.97 19.96
C SER A 150 -15.40 15.59 21.23
N ASN A 151 -14.10 15.41 21.49
CA ASN A 151 -13.46 15.97 22.68
C ASN A 151 -13.47 17.51 22.66
N ASN A 152 -13.32 18.13 21.48
CA ASN A 152 -13.42 19.59 21.35
C ASN A 152 -14.85 20.12 21.58
N GLN A 153 -15.89 19.35 21.25
CA GLN A 153 -17.27 19.70 21.58
C GLN A 153 -17.54 19.61 23.08
N ASP A 154 -16.98 18.60 23.75
CA ASP A 154 -17.11 18.44 25.20
C ASP A 154 -16.38 19.57 25.96
N ASP A 155 -15.18 19.96 25.52
CA ASP A 155 -14.41 21.07 26.12
C ASP A 155 -15.11 22.44 25.96
N PHE A 156 -15.77 22.70 24.81
CA PHE A 156 -16.55 23.93 24.61
C PHE A 156 -17.87 23.92 25.39
N SER A 157 -18.45 22.74 25.62
CA SER A 157 -19.68 22.60 26.42
C SER A 157 -19.44 22.81 27.91
N PHE A 158 -18.28 22.39 28.43
CA PHE A 158 -17.90 22.58 29.84
C PHE A 158 -17.63 24.05 30.19
N LEU A 159 -16.93 24.78 29.31
CA LEU A 159 -16.66 26.21 29.50
C LEU A 159 -17.95 27.04 29.51
N ASN A 160 -18.87 26.74 28.60
CA ASN A 160 -20.15 27.45 28.51
C ASN A 160 -21.05 27.16 29.73
N LEU A 161 -21.05 25.93 30.24
CA LEU A 161 -21.77 25.59 31.47
C LEU A 161 -21.21 26.34 32.69
N SER A 162 -19.88 26.46 32.78
CA SER A 162 -19.24 27.24 33.85
C SER A 162 -19.48 28.75 33.73
N GLU A 163 -19.55 29.31 32.52
CA GLU A 163 -19.91 30.72 32.31
C GLU A 163 -21.37 30.99 32.71
N ILE A 164 -22.29 30.07 32.39
CA ILE A 164 -23.70 30.16 32.80
C ILE A 164 -23.86 30.02 34.32
N GLU A 165 -23.11 29.12 34.97
CA GLU A 165 -23.14 28.98 36.44
C GLU A 165 -22.65 30.26 37.14
N VAL A 166 -21.59 30.89 36.63
CA VAL A 166 -21.07 32.15 37.18
C VAL A 166 -22.05 33.32 36.94
N GLU A 167 -22.70 33.39 35.77
CA GLU A 167 -23.73 34.41 35.50
C GLU A 167 -24.95 34.25 36.41
N MET A 168 -25.42 33.01 36.62
CA MET A 168 -26.54 32.74 37.51
C MET A 168 -26.24 33.06 38.98
N GLU A 169 -25.00 32.82 39.45
CA GLU A 169 -24.59 33.17 40.81
C GLU A 169 -24.59 34.69 41.03
N MET A 170 -24.15 35.48 40.04
CA MET A 170 -24.18 36.95 40.14
C MET A 170 -25.61 37.53 40.12
N GLU A 171 -26.52 36.96 39.31
CA GLU A 171 -27.92 37.40 39.28
C GLU A 171 -28.65 37.11 40.61
N GLN A 172 -28.33 36.00 41.29
CA GLN A 172 -28.90 35.69 42.61
C GLN A 172 -28.42 36.69 43.67
N GLU A 173 -27.15 37.09 43.62
CA GLU A 173 -26.56 38.07 44.54
C GLU A 173 -27.15 39.48 44.33
N GLU A 174 -27.43 39.89 43.09
CA GLU A 174 -28.13 41.15 42.77
C GLU A 174 -29.60 41.16 43.24
N LEU A 175 -30.29 40.01 43.17
CA LEU A 175 -31.67 39.89 43.65
C LEU A 175 -31.76 39.93 45.18
N GLU A 176 -30.78 39.37 45.90
CA GLU A 176 -30.71 39.48 47.36
C GLU A 176 -30.45 40.92 47.82
N LEU A 177 -29.61 41.69 47.11
CA LEU A 177 -29.35 43.10 47.40
C LEU A 177 -30.60 43.99 47.17
N ASN A 178 -31.42 43.68 46.16
CA ASN A 178 -32.65 44.42 45.88
C ASN A 178 -33.79 44.08 46.86
N SER A 179 -33.82 42.87 47.41
CA SER A 179 -34.80 42.49 48.46
C SER A 179 -34.58 43.24 49.78
N ASN A 180 -33.33 43.64 50.07
CA ASN A 180 -32.95 44.34 51.28
C ASN A 180 -33.17 45.87 51.23
N SER A 181 -33.53 46.45 50.06
CA SER A 181 -33.82 47.89 49.94
C SER A 181 -35.30 48.24 50.07
N THR A 182 -36.21 47.26 50.04
CA THR A 182 -37.67 47.49 50.05
C THR A 182 -38.33 47.36 51.42
N THR A 183 -37.57 47.07 52.49
CA THR A 183 -38.11 46.89 53.85
C THR A 183 -37.99 48.11 54.79
N SER A 184 -37.47 49.26 54.34
CA SER A 184 -37.28 50.43 55.23
C SER A 184 -38.35 51.52 55.15
N ASP A 185 -39.20 51.58 54.11
CA ASP A 185 -39.94 52.82 53.80
C ASP A 185 -41.47 52.78 53.95
N VAL A 186 -42.03 51.82 54.70
CA VAL A 186 -43.48 51.84 55.04
C VAL A 186 -43.68 51.61 56.53
N ASN A 187 -43.33 52.58 57.39
CA ASN A 187 -43.82 52.66 58.78
C ASN A 187 -43.54 54.03 59.47
N HIS A 188 -44.09 55.11 58.94
CA HIS A 188 -44.36 56.37 59.66
C HIS A 188 -45.21 57.22 58.71
N VAL A 189 -46.46 57.62 58.95
CA VAL A 189 -47.09 58.20 60.13
C VAL A 189 -48.61 58.01 59.97
N ASN A 190 -49.27 57.33 60.90
CA ASN A 190 -50.68 57.55 61.20
C ASN A 190 -50.77 57.72 62.71
N LYS A 191 -50.66 58.97 63.16
CA LYS A 191 -50.99 59.35 64.53
C LYS A 191 -51.64 60.72 64.52
N ALA A 192 -52.97 60.68 64.63
CA ALA A 192 -53.87 61.70 65.19
C ALA A 192 -53.84 63.09 64.49
N ASP A 193 -54.94 63.80 64.27
CA ASP A 193 -56.00 64.06 65.24
C ASP A 193 -57.40 63.98 64.63
N SER A 194 -58.22 63.21 65.34
CA SER A 194 -59.64 63.43 65.49
C SER A 194 -59.89 64.78 66.17
N THR A 195 -60.82 65.56 65.61
CA THR A 195 -61.73 66.48 66.31
C THR A 195 -61.10 67.33 67.42
N ASP A 196 -60.77 68.59 67.11
CA ASP A 196 -60.09 69.53 68.02
C ASP A 196 -60.66 69.54 69.45
N LYS A 197 -59.86 68.97 70.37
CA LYS A 197 -60.05 68.67 71.81
C LYS A 197 -60.16 67.19 72.15
#